data_AF-A0A921K7L5-F1
#
_entry.id   AF-A0A921K7L5-F1
#
_cell.length_a   1.000
_cell.length_b   1.000
_cell.length_c   1.000
_cell.angle_alpha   90.00
_cell.angle_beta   90.00
_cell.angle_gamma   90.00
#
_symmetry.space_group_name_H-M   'P 1'
#
loop_
_entity.id
_entity.type
_entity.pdbx_description
1 polymer ?
#
loop_
_entity_poly.entity_id
_entity_poly.type
_entity_poly.pdbx_seq_one_letter_code
_entity_poly.pdbx_strand_id
1 'polypeptide(L)'
;MPKTRRWRGWSITAIEPTQYVSIRYTEHLATAGLTASVGSAGEAYDNALAETVNGLYQTELIYARPAWTTVTEVEFETMNWVHWWNTT
;
A
#
# COMPACT_ATOMS: atom_id res chain seq x y z
N MET A 1 26.43 -25.23 -15.29
CA MET A 1 25.28 -24.83 -14.45
C MET A 1 25.56 -23.47 -13.83
N PRO A 2 24.76 -22.43 -14.11
CA PRO A 2 24.71 -21.23 -13.27
C PRO A 2 23.39 -21.16 -12.50
N LYS A 3 23.49 -20.94 -11.19
CA LYS A 3 22.35 -20.67 -10.29
C LYS A 3 22.01 -19.19 -10.37
N THR A 4 20.92 -18.82 -11.03
CA THR A 4 20.34 -17.47 -10.91
C THR A 4 19.21 -17.50 -9.88
N ARG A 5 19.44 -16.87 -8.71
CA ARG A 5 18.38 -16.62 -7.73
C ARG A 5 17.41 -15.60 -8.32
N ARG A 6 16.19 -16.06 -8.60
CA ARG A 6 15.07 -15.22 -9.03
C ARG A 6 14.53 -14.49 -7.80
N TRP A 7 14.86 -13.21 -7.66
CA TRP A 7 14.12 -12.31 -6.78
C TRP A 7 12.71 -12.17 -7.35
N ARG A 8 11.69 -12.68 -6.65
CA ARG A 8 10.29 -12.32 -6.94
C ARG A 8 10.07 -10.91 -6.41
N GLY A 9 10.65 -9.93 -7.08
CA GLY A 9 10.34 -8.51 -6.89
C GLY A 9 8.95 -8.26 -7.45
N TRP A 10 8.12 -7.59 -6.66
CA TRP A 10 6.84 -7.05 -7.09
C TRP A 10 7.08 -6.17 -8.32
N SER A 11 6.45 -6.49 -9.45
CA SER A 11 6.43 -5.59 -10.60
C SER A 11 5.71 -4.32 -10.17
N ILE A 12 6.38 -3.18 -10.37
CA ILE A 12 5.80 -1.83 -10.28
C ILE A 12 4.94 -1.67 -11.54
N THR A 13 3.76 -2.27 -11.53
CA THR A 13 2.73 -2.06 -12.55
C THR A 13 1.64 -1.25 -11.87
N ALA A 14 1.27 -0.12 -12.49
CA ALA A 14 0.17 0.75 -12.06
C ALA A 14 -1.00 -0.09 -11.54
N ILE A 15 -1.45 0.23 -10.34
CA ILE A 15 -2.63 -0.41 -9.74
C ILE A 15 -3.77 -0.23 -10.75
N GLU A 16 -4.41 -1.34 -11.14
CA GLU A 16 -5.60 -1.32 -11.97
C GLU A 16 -6.64 -0.38 -11.32
N PRO A 17 -6.93 0.80 -11.91
CA PRO A 17 -7.80 1.80 -11.29
C PRO A 17 -9.21 1.27 -11.07
N THR A 18 -9.57 0.18 -11.76
CA THR A 18 -10.85 -0.53 -11.66
C THR A 18 -11.21 -0.96 -10.23
N GLN A 19 -10.24 -1.14 -9.32
CA GLN A 19 -10.53 -1.44 -7.90
C GLN A 19 -11.09 -0.24 -7.12
N TYR A 20 -10.84 0.99 -7.56
CA TYR A 20 -11.24 2.22 -6.86
C TYR A 20 -12.45 2.94 -7.49
N VAL A 21 -13.00 2.44 -8.61
CA VAL A 21 -14.13 3.07 -9.33
C VAL A 21 -15.39 2.20 -9.37
N SER A 22 -15.63 1.41 -8.33
CA SER A 22 -16.89 0.66 -8.26
C SER A 22 -18.09 1.62 -8.23
N ILE A 23 -19.19 1.27 -8.91
CA ILE A 23 -20.42 2.09 -8.93
C ILE A 23 -20.90 2.39 -7.51
N ARG A 24 -20.81 1.40 -6.61
CA ARG A 24 -21.19 1.56 -5.20
C ARG A 24 -20.34 2.58 -4.45
N TYR A 25 -19.06 2.72 -4.79
CA TYR A 25 -18.20 3.73 -4.20
C TYR A 25 -18.65 5.14 -4.62
N THR A 26 -18.94 5.34 -5.91
CA THR A 26 -19.43 6.61 -6.44
C THR A 26 -20.81 6.98 -5.88
N GLU A 27 -21.74 6.02 -5.76
CA GLU A 27 -23.05 6.21 -5.14
C GLU A 27 -22.95 6.60 -3.65
N HIS A 28 -22.02 6.00 -2.92
CA HIS A 28 -21.81 6.31 -1.51
C HIS A 28 -21.23 7.72 -1.33
N LEU A 29 -20.25 8.10 -2.15
CA LEU A 29 -19.69 9.46 -2.14
C LEU A 29 -20.75 10.51 -2.49
N ALA A 30 -21.60 10.24 -3.50
CA ALA A 30 -22.71 11.13 -3.85
C ALA A 30 -23.72 11.27 -2.70
N THR A 31 -24.03 10.17 -2.00
CA THR A 31 -24.92 10.19 -0.81
C THR A 31 -24.31 11.00 0.33
N ALA A 32 -22.98 10.94 0.50
CA ALA A 32 -22.24 11.70 1.51
C ALA A 32 -21.95 13.16 1.10
N GLY A 33 -22.32 13.59 -0.11
CA GLY A 33 -22.02 14.93 -0.63
C GLY A 33 -20.54 15.15 -0.94
N LEU A 34 -19.76 14.08 -1.11
CA LEU A 34 -18.33 14.12 -1.38
C LEU A 34 -18.05 13.96 -2.87
N THR A 35 -17.14 14.77 -3.41
CA THR A 35 -16.67 14.61 -4.79
C THR A 35 -15.46 13.69 -4.79
N ALA A 36 -15.48 12.64 -5.62
CA ALA A 36 -14.34 11.75 -5.79
C ALA A 36 -13.18 12.50 -6.46
N SER A 37 -12.08 12.72 -5.73
CA SER A 37 -10.81 13.13 -6.32
C SER A 37 -10.02 11.86 -6.63
N VAL A 38 -10.43 11.19 -7.71
CA VAL A 38 -9.65 10.10 -8.31
C VAL A 38 -8.92 10.69 -9.50
N GLY A 39 -7.59 10.73 -9.43
CA GLY A 39 -6.75 11.23 -10.51
C GLY A 39 -7.02 10.51 -11.84
N SER A 40 -6.62 11.14 -12.93
CA SER A 40 -6.72 10.55 -14.26
C SER A 40 -5.97 9.21 -14.30
N ALA A 41 -6.45 8.22 -15.06
CA ALA A 41 -5.68 7.00 -15.29
C ALA A 41 -4.29 7.37 -15.85
N GLY A 42 -3.23 7.05 -15.08
CA GLY A 42 -1.85 7.40 -15.43
C GLY A 42 -1.25 8.59 -14.69
N GLU A 43 -1.98 9.29 -13.82
CA GLU A 43 -1.42 10.29 -12.90
C GLU A 43 -0.74 9.58 -11.71
N ALA A 44 0.57 9.37 -11.84
CA ALA A 44 1.35 8.54 -10.95
C ALA A 44 1.73 9.20 -9.61
N TYR A 45 1.40 10.48 -9.38
CA TYR A 45 1.91 11.23 -8.22
C TYR A 45 1.37 10.71 -6.89
N ASP A 46 0.06 10.52 -6.77
CA ASP A 46 -0.56 9.99 -5.54
C ASP A 46 -0.11 8.54 -5.28
N ASN A 47 0.01 7.76 -6.36
CA ASN A 47 0.49 6.39 -6.30
C ASN A 47 1.97 6.34 -5.89
N ALA A 48 2.81 7.24 -6.38
CA ALA A 48 4.24 7.27 -6.06
C ALA A 48 4.49 7.57 -4.57
N LEU A 49 3.71 8.49 -3.98
CA LEU A 49 3.78 8.75 -2.54
C LEU A 49 3.33 7.52 -1.74
N ALA A 50 2.19 6.93 -2.09
CA ALA A 50 1.68 5.73 -1.43
C ALA A 50 2.65 4.54 -1.55
N GLU A 51 3.25 4.35 -2.73
CA GLU A 51 4.27 3.33 -2.99
C GLU A 51 5.54 3.57 -2.16
N THR A 52 5.96 4.82 -2.02
CA THR A 52 7.13 5.17 -1.20
C THR A 52 6.88 4.84 0.27
N VAL A 53 5.71 5.20 0.80
CA VAL A 53 5.32 4.89 2.19
C VAL A 53 5.22 3.38 2.40
N ASN A 54 4.60 2.65 1.47
CA ASN A 54 4.53 1.18 1.54
C ASN A 54 5.91 0.53 1.47
N GLY A 55 6.81 1.06 0.65
CA GLY A 55 8.20 0.61 0.57
C GLY A 55 8.93 0.77 1.89
N LEU A 56 8.83 1.94 2.52
CA LEU A 56 9.41 2.23 3.84
C LEU A 56 8.85 1.28 4.91
N TYR A 57 7.53 1.15 4.99
CA TYR A 57 6.87 0.22 5.90
C TYR A 57 7.40 -1.21 5.76
N GLN A 58 7.51 -1.72 4.53
CA GLN A 58 8.01 -3.07 4.29
C GLN A 58 9.48 -3.21 4.67
N THR A 59 10.32 -2.23 4.36
CA THR A 59 11.75 -2.25 4.69
C THR A 59 11.99 -2.18 6.20
N GLU A 60 11.33 -1.25 6.89
CA GLU A 60 11.59 -0.95 8.30
C GLU A 60 10.92 -1.93 9.26
N LEU A 61 9.71 -2.40 8.92
CA LEU A 61 8.96 -3.29 9.79
C LEU A 61 9.05 -4.74 9.32
N ILE A 62 8.64 -5.01 8.08
CA ILE A 62 8.42 -6.40 7.62
C ILE A 62 9.74 -7.13 7.39
N TYR A 63 10.71 -6.50 6.74
CA TYR A 63 11.98 -7.13 6.36
C TYR A 63 13.12 -6.91 7.36
N ALA A 64 12.96 -5.99 8.31
CA ALA A 64 13.96 -5.75 9.36
C ALA A 64 14.07 -6.92 10.37
N ARG A 65 13.08 -7.82 10.40
CA ARG A 65 13.03 -8.98 11.30
C ARG A 65 13.08 -10.30 10.51
N PRO A 66 13.72 -11.37 11.05
CA PRO A 66 13.93 -12.62 10.30
C PRO A 66 12.65 -13.38 9.94
N ALA A 67 11.62 -13.32 10.79
CA ALA A 67 10.29 -13.90 10.56
C ALA A 67 9.30 -13.39 11.60
N TRP A 68 8.01 -13.40 11.26
CA TRP A 68 6.91 -13.13 12.16
C TRP A 68 6.26 -14.44 12.61
N THR A 69 5.96 -14.57 13.89
CA THR A 69 5.44 -15.83 14.45
C THR A 69 3.95 -15.99 14.13
N THR A 70 3.20 -14.89 14.14
CA THR A 70 1.76 -14.87 13.88
C THR A 70 1.35 -13.60 13.12
N VAL A 71 0.18 -13.64 12.48
CA VAL A 71 -0.41 -12.45 11.84
C VAL A 71 -0.74 -11.38 12.87
N THR A 72 -1.24 -11.78 14.05
CA THR A 72 -1.57 -10.84 15.14
C THR A 72 -0.34 -10.05 15.62
N GLU A 73 0.84 -10.69 15.65
CA GLU A 73 2.09 -10.00 15.98
C GLU A 73 2.41 -8.90 14.95
N VAL A 74 2.23 -9.20 13.66
CA VAL A 74 2.37 -8.21 12.58
C VAL A 74 1.35 -7.08 12.77
N GLU A 75 0.08 -7.40 13.03
CA GLU A 75 -0.98 -6.40 13.20
C GLU A 75 -0.67 -5.39 14.31
N PHE A 76 -0.24 -5.86 15.49
CA PHE A 76 0.14 -4.98 16.59
C PHE A 76 1.34 -4.09 16.24
N GLU A 77 2.34 -4.66 15.58
CA GLU A 77 3.53 -3.90 15.23
C GLU A 77 3.28 -2.93 14.06
N THR A 78 2.35 -3.25 13.16
CA THR A 78 1.82 -2.31 12.18
C THR A 78 1.14 -1.13 12.88
N MET A 79 0.32 -1.36 13.91
CA MET A 79 -0.31 -0.27 14.68
C MET A 79 0.74 0.62 15.35
N ASN A 80 1.79 0.03 15.92
CA ASN A 80 2.90 0.79 16.51
C ASN A 80 3.66 1.61 15.48
N TRP A 81 3.98 1.03 14.32
CA TRP A 81 4.69 1.72 13.23
C TRP A 81 3.87 2.89 12.69
N VAL A 82 2.55 2.70 12.48
CA VAL A 82 1.64 3.77 12.04
C VAL A 82 1.53 4.87 13.10
N HIS A 83 1.45 4.51 14.38
CA HIS A 83 1.43 5.49 15.46
C HIS A 83 2.72 6.34 15.43
N TRP A 84 3.88 5.69 15.48
CA TRP A 84 5.18 6.36 15.44
C TRP A 84 5.32 7.29 14.22
N TRP A 85 4.98 6.82 13.02
CA TRP A 85 5.07 7.61 11.79
C TRP A 85 4.25 8.90 11.83
N ASN A 86 3.12 8.89 12.53
CA ASN A 86 2.19 10.03 12.58
C ASN A 86 2.35 10.93 13.81
N THR A 87 3.11 10.51 14.83
CA THR A 87 3.22 11.24 16.10
C THR A 87 4.65 11.62 16.49
N THR A 88 5.62 11.36 15.62
CA THR A 88 7.02 11.79 15.76
C THR A 88 7.31 12.90 14.77
#